data_AF-A0A0S8E0I9-F1
#
_entry.id   AF-A0A0S8E0I9-F1
#
_cell.length_a   1.000
_cell.length_b   1.000
_cell.length_c   1.000
_cell.angle_alpha   90.00
_cell.angle_beta   90.00
_cell.angle_gamma   90.00
#
_symmetry.space_group_name_H-M   'P 1'
#
loop_
_entity.id
_entity.type
_entity.pdbx_description
1 polymer ?
#
loop_
_entity_poly.entity_id
_entity_poly.type
_entity_poly.pdbx_seq_one_letter_code
_entity_poly.pdbx_strand_id
1 'polypeptide(L)'
;MPRSRAFTLIELLVVVAVIAILMAILMPALRKAKEQAQSATCQGNLKGFTLAVQMYAQEYDDGFPGPRSCFFRTNELLPGDVSTHRRWCNEDVNLKYHPEYGSTFFTYLSNVRSLVCPTFRRLAKSGYNQSDFDNDIATGVTNYNPWMNYTQNAYLGPKSSPCNPLVHKLMNVGDPANTFTFADEGPFVEPGFNTQGLNDTALFPVWPSSEAPTWVERMGSAWNVKPGPEGIGTFTDIIAGFHNAPSGNRIAGKGNCAFADGHVAPASRMDSFPLAWPR
;
A
#
# COMPACT_ATOMS: atom_id res chain seq x y z
N MET A 1 -12.63 66.17 13.20
CA MET A 1 -12.29 65.08 12.25
C MET A 1 -11.35 64.12 12.97
N PRO A 2 -11.74 62.86 13.22
CA PRO A 2 -10.84 61.91 13.86
C PRO A 2 -9.67 61.63 12.92
N ARG A 3 -8.44 61.87 13.37
CA ARG A 3 -7.21 61.52 12.63
C ARG A 3 -7.19 60.00 12.47
N SER A 4 -7.34 59.51 11.25
CA SER A 4 -6.97 58.15 10.89
C SER A 4 -5.48 57.97 11.15
N ARG A 5 -5.10 57.15 12.13
CA ARG A 5 -3.70 56.79 12.38
C ARG A 5 -3.20 56.03 11.16
N ALA A 6 -2.27 56.62 10.40
CA ALA A 6 -1.59 55.94 9.32
C ALA A 6 -0.61 54.93 9.92
N PHE A 7 -0.69 53.68 9.49
CA PHE A 7 0.22 52.60 9.91
C PHE A 7 1.64 52.92 9.43
N THR A 8 2.64 52.77 10.30
CA THR A 8 4.03 52.93 9.92
C THR A 8 4.59 51.66 9.29
N LEU A 9 5.58 51.81 8.41
CA LEU A 9 6.26 50.69 7.76
C LEU A 9 6.97 49.78 8.79
N ILE A 10 7.43 50.35 9.91
CA ILE A 10 8.04 49.61 11.01
C ILE A 10 7.02 48.73 11.72
N GLU A 11 5.83 49.24 12.03
CA GLU A 11 4.77 48.45 12.67
C GLU A 11 4.37 47.25 11.80
N LEU A 12 4.26 47.44 10.48
CA LEU A 12 3.98 46.34 9.56
C LEU A 12 5.12 45.32 9.54
N LEU A 13 6.38 45.78 9.53
CA LEU A 13 7.57 44.92 9.46
C LEU A 13 7.72 44.05 10.72
N VAL A 14 7.47 44.61 11.90
CA VAL A 14 7.51 43.86 13.17
C VAL A 14 6.44 42.76 13.18
N VAL A 15 5.23 43.05 12.69
CA VAL A 15 4.14 42.06 12.64
C VAL A 15 4.49 40.89 11.73
N VAL A 16 4.98 41.15 10.51
CA VAL A 16 5.37 40.06 9.62
C VAL A 16 6.57 39.27 10.16
N ALA A 17 7.51 39.92 10.85
CA ALA A 17 8.62 39.23 11.51
C ALA A 17 8.14 38.28 12.61
N VAL A 18 7.20 38.71 13.46
CA VAL A 18 6.61 37.84 14.50
C VAL A 18 5.83 36.68 13.88
N ILE A 19 5.02 36.93 12.84
CA ILE A 19 4.30 35.87 12.12
C ILE A 19 5.27 34.86 11.51
N ALA A 20 6.38 35.32 10.91
CA ALA A 20 7.39 34.45 10.33
C ALA A 20 8.04 33.53 11.38
N ILE A 21 8.38 34.05 12.56
CA ILE A 21 8.94 33.26 13.66
C ILE A 21 7.95 32.21 14.15
N LEU A 22 6.69 32.60 14.36
CA LEU A 22 5.63 31.67 14.78
C LEU A 22 5.39 30.57 13.75
N MET A 23 5.35 30.93 12.46
CA MET A 23 5.19 29.98 11.36
C MET A 23 6.37 29.01 11.25
N ALA A 24 7.61 29.47 11.48
CA ALA A 24 8.79 28.63 11.44
C ALA A 24 8.75 27.49 12.48
N ILE A 25 8.15 27.74 13.65
CA ILE A 25 7.99 26.74 14.71
C ILE A 25 6.75 25.86 14.48
N LEU A 26 5.68 26.44 13.94
CA LEU A 26 4.41 25.73 13.74
C LEU A 26 4.42 24.76 12.54
N MET A 27 5.08 25.13 11.44
CA MET A 27 5.10 24.32 10.21
C MET A 27 5.64 22.89 10.42
N PRO A 28 6.78 22.66 11.11
CA PRO A 28 7.27 21.31 11.38
C PRO A 28 6.28 20.46 12.19
N ALA A 29 5.68 21.04 13.23
CA ALA A 29 4.71 20.36 14.08
C ALA A 29 3.44 19.98 13.29
N LEU A 30 2.91 20.91 12.48
CA LEU A 30 1.72 20.67 11.67
C LEU A 30 1.96 19.60 10.59
N ARG A 31 3.16 19.56 9.99
CA ARG A 31 3.55 18.49 9.05
C ARG A 31 3.51 17.12 9.71
N LYS A 32 4.10 16.98 10.90
CA LYS A 32 4.10 15.72 11.65
C LYS A 32 2.68 15.30 12.07
N ALA A 33 1.86 16.24 12.53
CA ALA A 33 0.46 15.97 12.88
C ALA A 33 -0.35 15.49 11.66
N LYS A 34 -0.15 16.12 10.50
CA LYS A 34 -0.78 15.70 9.23
C LYS A 34 -0.35 14.30 8.82
N GLU A 35 0.94 13.96 8.94
CA GLU A 35 1.45 12.62 8.61
C GLU A 35 0.87 11.55 9.54
N GLN A 36 0.75 11.83 10.83
CA GLN A 36 0.10 10.93 11.79
C GLN A 36 -1.39 10.74 11.47
N ALA A 37 -2.11 11.81 11.15
CA ALA A 37 -3.52 11.72 10.76
C ALA A 37 -3.72 10.91 9.47
N GLN A 38 -2.82 11.06 8.49
CA GLN A 38 -2.85 10.27 7.26
C GLN A 38 -2.55 8.79 7.54
N SER A 39 -1.57 8.50 8.39
CA SER A 39 -1.26 7.13 8.82
C SER A 39 -2.45 6.47 9.52
N ALA A 40 -3.09 7.17 10.46
CA ALA A 40 -4.31 6.71 11.13
C ALA A 40 -5.47 6.46 10.13
N THR A 41 -5.61 7.31 9.11
CA THR A 41 -6.58 7.09 8.03
C THR A 41 -6.27 5.81 7.26
N CYS A 42 -5.00 5.54 6.94
CA CYS A 42 -4.62 4.32 6.22
C CYS A 42 -4.85 3.05 7.06
N GLN A 43 -4.66 3.13 8.38
CA GLN A 43 -5.04 2.04 9.29
C GLN A 43 -6.57 1.83 9.34
N GLY A 44 -7.35 2.92 9.38
CA GLY A 44 -8.81 2.85 9.31
C GLY A 44 -9.32 2.22 8.02
N ASN A 45 -8.68 2.54 6.88
CA ASN A 45 -8.96 1.89 5.61
C ASN A 45 -8.73 0.37 5.68
N LEU A 46 -7.56 -0.06 6.18
CA LEU A 46 -7.22 -1.47 6.34
C LEU A 46 -8.14 -2.21 7.33
N LYS A 47 -8.69 -1.52 8.34
CA LYS A 47 -9.74 -2.09 9.18
C LYS A 47 -11.00 -2.44 8.39
N GLY A 48 -11.33 -1.66 7.36
CA GLY A 48 -12.38 -2.00 6.39
C GLY A 48 -12.03 -3.25 5.58
N PHE A 49 -10.77 -3.39 5.15
CA PHE A 49 -10.30 -4.60 4.46
C PHE A 49 -10.39 -5.84 5.33
N THR A 50 -9.98 -5.76 6.59
CA THR A 50 -10.16 -6.84 7.55
C THR A 50 -11.60 -7.32 7.60
N LEU A 51 -12.54 -6.40 7.77
CA LEU A 51 -13.96 -6.75 7.86
C LEU A 51 -14.44 -7.40 6.55
N ALA A 52 -14.04 -6.85 5.41
CA ALA A 52 -14.37 -7.41 4.10
C ALA A 52 -13.83 -8.82 3.91
N VAL A 53 -12.60 -9.12 4.36
CA VAL A 53 -12.03 -10.48 4.31
C VAL A 53 -12.84 -11.44 5.16
N GLN A 54 -13.22 -11.04 6.37
CA GLN A 54 -14.03 -11.87 7.26
C GLN A 54 -15.44 -12.14 6.69
N MET A 55 -16.09 -11.11 6.13
CA MET A 55 -17.39 -11.26 5.46
C MET A 55 -17.29 -12.17 4.23
N TYR A 56 -16.27 -11.97 3.40
CA TYR A 56 -16.03 -12.83 2.24
C TYR A 56 -15.79 -14.28 2.67
N ALA A 57 -14.93 -14.53 3.66
CA ALA A 57 -14.67 -15.88 4.16
C ALA A 57 -15.96 -16.57 4.65
N GLN A 58 -16.84 -15.83 5.34
CA GLN A 58 -18.14 -16.38 5.79
C GLN A 58 -19.03 -16.84 4.63
N GLU A 59 -18.99 -16.17 3.48
CA GLU A 59 -19.83 -16.51 2.33
C GLU A 59 -19.17 -17.52 1.36
N TYR A 60 -17.85 -17.64 1.37
CA TYR A 60 -17.07 -18.39 0.39
C TYR A 60 -16.27 -19.58 0.97
N ASP A 61 -16.91 -20.42 1.80
CA ASP A 61 -16.31 -21.64 2.39
C ASP A 61 -14.98 -21.36 3.11
N ASP A 62 -14.95 -20.26 3.86
CA ASP A 62 -13.78 -19.75 4.59
C ASP A 62 -12.60 -19.39 3.68
N GLY A 63 -12.84 -19.26 2.37
CA GLY A 63 -11.84 -18.98 1.37
C GLY A 63 -11.39 -17.53 1.35
N PHE A 64 -10.14 -17.31 0.93
CA PHE A 64 -9.66 -15.97 0.59
C PHE A 64 -10.08 -15.56 -0.83
N PRO A 65 -10.21 -14.25 -1.10
CA PRO A 65 -10.25 -13.74 -2.47
C PRO A 65 -8.97 -14.12 -3.25
N GLY A 66 -9.02 -14.04 -4.57
CA GLY A 66 -7.81 -14.26 -5.39
C GLY A 66 -6.86 -13.06 -5.30
N PRO A 67 -5.57 -13.22 -4.99
CA PRO A 67 -4.65 -12.10 -4.84
C PRO A 67 -4.64 -11.11 -6.01
N ARG A 68 -4.60 -11.61 -7.25
CA ARG A 68 -4.64 -10.78 -8.48
C ARG A 68 -6.04 -10.33 -8.92
N SER A 69 -7.08 -10.93 -8.36
CA SER A 69 -8.48 -10.67 -8.72
C SER A 69 -9.29 -10.12 -7.53
N CYS A 70 -8.62 -9.62 -6.49
CA CYS A 70 -9.30 -9.16 -5.28
C CYS A 70 -10.08 -7.87 -5.54
N PHE A 71 -9.60 -6.97 -6.41
CA PHE A 71 -10.37 -5.78 -6.80
C PHE A 71 -11.13 -5.94 -8.11
N PHE A 72 -10.56 -6.64 -9.10
CA PHE A 72 -11.11 -6.76 -10.44
C PHE A 72 -11.61 -8.17 -10.72
N ARG A 73 -12.74 -8.28 -11.40
CA ARG A 73 -13.35 -9.58 -11.76
C ARG A 73 -12.53 -10.43 -12.72
N THR A 74 -11.56 -9.84 -13.42
CA THR A 74 -10.75 -10.51 -14.46
C THR A 74 -9.31 -9.99 -14.48
N ASN A 75 -8.38 -10.85 -14.91
CA ASN A 75 -6.99 -10.51 -15.21
C ASN A 75 -6.75 -10.25 -16.71
N GLU A 76 -7.82 -10.12 -17.49
CA GLU A 76 -7.78 -9.72 -18.90
C GLU A 76 -8.02 -8.22 -19.04
N LEU A 77 -7.55 -7.59 -20.12
CA LEU A 77 -7.75 -6.15 -20.37
C LEU A 77 -9.25 -5.80 -20.46
N LEU A 78 -9.66 -4.80 -19.71
CA LEU A 78 -10.99 -4.19 -19.76
C LEU A 78 -10.99 -2.99 -20.73
N PRO A 79 -12.15 -2.53 -21.21
CA PRO A 79 -12.22 -1.27 -21.94
C PRO A 79 -11.64 -0.11 -21.11
N GLY A 80 -10.68 0.61 -21.66
CA GLY A 80 -9.93 1.66 -20.97
C GLY A 80 -8.63 1.18 -20.30
N ASP A 81 -8.41 -0.14 -20.19
CA ASP A 81 -7.12 -0.65 -19.74
C ASP A 81 -6.02 -0.41 -20.77
N VAL A 82 -4.89 0.05 -20.26
CA VAL A 82 -3.62 0.08 -20.98
C VAL A 82 -2.78 -1.14 -20.62
N SER A 83 -2.90 -1.57 -19.35
CA SER A 83 -2.25 -2.75 -18.79
C SER A 83 -2.96 -3.09 -17.48
N THR A 84 -3.12 -4.38 -17.19
CA THR A 84 -3.65 -4.85 -15.91
C THR A 84 -2.79 -4.38 -14.73
N HIS A 85 -1.49 -4.18 -14.96
CA HIS A 85 -0.55 -3.71 -13.96
C HIS A 85 -0.68 -2.23 -13.58
N ARG A 86 -1.46 -1.47 -14.34
CA ARG A 86 -1.62 -0.01 -14.18
C ARG A 86 -2.99 0.40 -13.70
N ARG A 87 -3.86 -0.57 -13.43
CA ARG A 87 -5.22 -0.32 -12.97
C ARG A 87 -5.30 0.54 -11.74
N TRP A 88 -4.30 0.47 -10.85
CA TRP A 88 -4.28 1.25 -9.61
C TRP A 88 -4.16 2.77 -9.80
N CYS A 89 -3.66 3.22 -10.96
CA CYS A 89 -3.51 4.63 -11.30
C CYS A 89 -4.27 5.05 -12.55
N ASN A 90 -4.87 4.11 -13.27
CA ASN A 90 -5.67 4.41 -14.45
C ASN A 90 -7.09 4.81 -14.05
N GLU A 91 -7.48 6.06 -14.31
CA GLU A 91 -8.82 6.56 -14.00
C GLU A 91 -9.91 5.94 -14.89
N ASP A 92 -9.55 5.52 -16.11
CA ASP A 92 -10.48 4.93 -17.09
C ASP A 92 -11.06 3.57 -16.65
N VAL A 93 -10.47 2.96 -15.64
CA VAL A 93 -10.90 1.68 -15.04
C VAL A 93 -11.13 1.79 -13.54
N ASN A 94 -11.28 3.02 -13.04
CA ASN A 94 -11.53 3.26 -11.63
C ASN A 94 -12.88 2.66 -11.21
N LEU A 95 -12.87 1.77 -10.22
CA LEU A 95 -14.06 1.05 -9.76
C LEU A 95 -15.16 1.95 -9.17
N LYS A 96 -14.86 3.22 -8.87
CA LYS A 96 -15.86 4.21 -8.51
C LYS A 96 -16.78 4.54 -9.68
N TYR A 97 -16.20 4.62 -10.87
CA TYR A 97 -16.90 4.98 -12.11
C TYR A 97 -17.30 3.74 -12.90
N HIS A 98 -16.59 2.62 -12.69
CA HIS A 98 -16.82 1.32 -13.33
C HIS A 98 -17.03 0.20 -12.30
N PRO A 99 -18.09 0.25 -11.47
CA PRO A 99 -18.36 -0.80 -10.48
C PRO A 99 -18.55 -2.19 -11.13
N GLU A 100 -18.97 -2.26 -12.39
CA GLU A 100 -19.11 -3.48 -13.17
C GLU A 100 -17.80 -4.23 -13.42
N TYR A 101 -16.64 -3.56 -13.28
CA TYR A 101 -15.32 -4.18 -13.36
C TYR A 101 -14.89 -4.80 -12.02
N GLY A 102 -15.60 -4.48 -10.94
CA GLY A 102 -15.30 -4.94 -9.59
C GLY A 102 -15.45 -6.45 -9.43
N SER A 103 -14.56 -7.05 -8.65
CA SER A 103 -14.69 -8.43 -8.22
C SER A 103 -15.84 -8.58 -7.21
N THR A 104 -16.17 -9.82 -6.87
CA THR A 104 -17.08 -10.08 -5.76
C THR A 104 -16.55 -9.55 -4.43
N PHE A 105 -15.24 -9.68 -4.17
CA PHE A 105 -14.64 -9.16 -2.94
C PHE A 105 -14.74 -7.63 -2.84
N PHE A 106 -14.62 -6.92 -3.97
CA PHE A 106 -14.74 -5.48 -4.00
C PHE A 106 -16.11 -4.97 -3.52
N THR A 107 -17.18 -5.78 -3.65
CA THR A 107 -18.53 -5.39 -3.19
C THR A 107 -18.61 -5.13 -1.68
N TYR A 108 -17.75 -5.78 -0.89
CA TYR A 108 -17.61 -5.58 0.55
C TYR A 108 -16.80 -4.32 0.91
N LEU A 109 -16.12 -3.71 -0.07
CA LEU A 109 -15.23 -2.55 0.10
C LEU A 109 -15.85 -1.25 -0.45
N SER A 110 -17.17 -1.20 -0.64
CA SER A 110 -17.95 -0.25 -1.46
C SER A 110 -17.71 1.27 -1.29
N ASN A 111 -16.78 1.70 -0.42
CA ASN A 111 -16.24 3.05 -0.42
C ASN A 111 -14.87 3.13 -1.13
N VAL A 112 -14.83 3.60 -2.37
CA VAL A 112 -13.56 3.71 -3.14
C VAL A 112 -12.51 4.61 -2.46
N ARG A 113 -12.92 5.55 -1.59
CA ARG A 113 -11.96 6.37 -0.84
C ARG A 113 -11.13 5.55 0.14
N SER A 114 -11.60 4.38 0.57
CA SER A 114 -10.83 3.48 1.45
C SER A 114 -9.87 2.57 0.70
N LEU A 115 -9.83 2.57 -0.64
CA LEU A 115 -8.90 1.73 -1.41
C LEU A 115 -7.49 2.30 -1.49
N VAL A 116 -7.31 3.59 -1.20
CA VAL A 116 -6.02 4.27 -1.30
C VAL A 116 -5.65 4.98 -0.02
N CYS A 117 -4.41 4.75 0.40
CA CYS A 117 -3.75 5.49 1.45
C CYS A 117 -3.42 6.91 0.98
N PRO A 118 -3.84 7.98 1.69
CA PRO A 118 -3.49 9.35 1.32
C PRO A 118 -1.99 9.63 1.23
N THR A 119 -1.17 8.95 2.04
CA THR A 119 0.30 9.03 1.97
C THR A 119 0.82 8.45 0.66
N PHE A 120 0.36 7.24 0.29
CA PHE A 120 0.68 6.62 -1.00
C PHE A 120 0.30 7.52 -2.17
N ARG A 121 -0.94 8.03 -2.20
CA ARG A 121 -1.44 8.87 -3.30
C ARG A 121 -0.56 10.10 -3.54
N ARG A 122 -0.08 10.72 -2.46
CA ARG A 122 0.85 11.85 -2.51
C ARG A 122 2.21 11.42 -3.06
N LEU A 123 2.72 10.27 -2.63
CA LEU A 123 4.03 9.77 -3.07
C LEU A 123 4.03 9.38 -4.54
N ALA A 124 3.02 8.62 -4.98
CA ALA A 124 2.84 8.22 -6.36
C ALA A 124 2.82 9.44 -7.32
N LYS A 125 2.11 10.51 -6.95
CA LYS A 125 2.09 11.78 -7.72
C LYS A 125 3.40 12.58 -7.66
N SER A 126 4.26 12.33 -6.67
CA SER A 126 5.48 13.11 -6.42
C SER A 126 6.75 12.49 -7.01
N GLY A 127 6.68 11.27 -7.54
CA GLY A 127 7.85 10.46 -7.86
C GLY A 127 7.67 9.61 -9.11
N TYR A 128 7.21 10.21 -10.21
CA TYR A 128 7.10 9.53 -11.51
C TYR A 128 8.43 8.97 -12.04
N ASN A 129 9.59 9.32 -11.44
CA ASN A 129 10.94 9.02 -11.91
C ASN A 129 11.78 8.13 -10.95
N GLN A 130 11.16 7.30 -10.09
CA GLN A 130 11.91 6.47 -9.11
C GLN A 130 11.27 5.11 -8.86
N SER A 131 10.59 4.60 -9.86
CA SER A 131 9.72 3.47 -9.70
C SER A 131 9.88 2.60 -10.93
N ASP A 132 9.61 1.29 -10.88
CA ASP A 132 9.70 0.40 -12.07
C ASP A 132 8.83 0.81 -13.26
N PHE A 133 8.07 1.88 -13.08
CA PHE A 133 7.31 2.62 -14.06
C PHE A 133 8.21 3.46 -14.96
N ASP A 134 9.51 3.63 -14.66
CA ASP A 134 10.48 4.44 -15.42
C ASP A 134 10.91 3.81 -16.75
N ASN A 135 10.94 2.48 -16.84
CA ASN A 135 11.24 1.82 -18.11
C ASN A 135 10.06 1.90 -19.09
N ASP A 136 8.93 2.48 -18.67
CA ASP A 136 7.71 2.58 -19.46
C ASP A 136 6.81 3.75 -19.00
N ILE A 137 7.42 4.93 -18.76
CA ILE A 137 6.71 6.12 -18.25
C ILE A 137 5.60 6.51 -19.25
N ALA A 138 4.34 6.37 -18.82
CA ALA A 138 3.22 7.22 -19.24
C ALA A 138 3.00 7.45 -20.76
N THR A 139 3.18 6.45 -21.63
CA THR A 139 2.75 6.58 -23.05
C THR A 139 1.32 6.11 -23.29
N GLY A 140 0.73 5.29 -22.40
CA GLY A 140 -0.62 4.74 -22.62
C GLY A 140 -1.71 5.19 -21.65
N VAL A 141 -1.40 5.41 -20.36
CA VAL A 141 -2.42 5.85 -19.37
C VAL A 141 -2.63 7.35 -19.54
N THR A 142 -3.73 7.71 -20.20
CA THR A 142 -4.05 9.11 -20.49
C THR A 142 -4.57 9.85 -19.25
N ASN A 143 -5.34 9.17 -18.39
CA ASN A 143 -5.92 9.75 -17.18
C ASN A 143 -5.26 9.19 -15.92
N TYR A 144 -4.04 9.65 -15.64
CA TYR A 144 -3.30 9.22 -14.45
C TYR A 144 -3.87 9.82 -13.15
N ASN A 145 -4.46 8.98 -12.31
CA ASN A 145 -4.96 9.34 -10.99
C ASN A 145 -4.92 8.14 -10.01
N PRO A 146 -3.88 7.99 -9.17
CA PRO A 146 -3.76 6.91 -8.18
C PRO A 146 -4.98 6.78 -7.26
N TRP A 147 -5.52 5.56 -7.17
CA TRP A 147 -6.78 5.28 -6.48
C TRP A 147 -6.86 3.94 -5.75
N MET A 148 -5.82 3.09 -5.81
CA MET A 148 -5.62 2.00 -4.84
C MET A 148 -4.14 1.76 -4.50
N ASN A 149 -3.85 1.14 -3.35
CA ASN A 149 -2.51 0.64 -3.00
C ASN A 149 -2.45 -0.48 -1.95
N TYR A 150 -3.58 -0.98 -1.49
CA TYR A 150 -3.62 -2.09 -0.55
C TYR A 150 -3.62 -3.40 -1.33
N THR A 151 -2.60 -4.22 -1.15
CA THR A 151 -2.46 -5.47 -1.89
C THR A 151 -2.63 -6.66 -0.97
N GLN A 152 -3.21 -7.72 -1.52
CA GLN A 152 -3.46 -8.95 -0.81
C GLN A 152 -2.16 -9.76 -0.70
N ASN A 153 -1.95 -10.43 0.43
CA ASN A 153 -0.90 -11.42 0.56
C ASN A 153 -1.02 -12.52 -0.52
N ALA A 154 -0.02 -12.65 -1.38
CA ALA A 154 -0.03 -13.61 -2.49
C ALA A 154 -0.04 -15.08 -2.05
N TYR A 155 0.39 -15.39 -0.82
CA TYR A 155 0.35 -16.75 -0.28
C TYR A 155 -1.03 -17.18 0.22
N LEU A 156 -2.00 -16.26 0.25
CA LEU A 156 -3.38 -16.52 0.66
C LEU A 156 -4.31 -16.42 -0.55
N GLY A 157 -5.06 -17.46 -0.87
CA GLY A 157 -5.97 -17.42 -2.03
C GLY A 157 -6.47 -18.77 -2.49
N PRO A 158 -7.40 -18.83 -3.46
CA PRO A 158 -7.92 -20.09 -3.98
C PRO A 158 -6.84 -20.87 -4.74
N LYS A 159 -6.97 -22.21 -4.77
CA LYS A 159 -6.06 -23.12 -5.51
C LYS A 159 -5.93 -22.78 -7.00
N SER A 160 -6.99 -22.24 -7.59
CA SER A 160 -7.02 -21.83 -9.01
C SER A 160 -6.27 -20.52 -9.29
N SER A 161 -5.79 -19.82 -8.25
CA SER A 161 -5.07 -18.58 -8.43
C SER A 161 -3.74 -18.82 -9.16
N PRO A 162 -3.39 -18.01 -10.18
CA PRO A 162 -2.10 -18.10 -10.86
C PRO A 162 -0.90 -17.78 -9.96
N CYS A 163 -1.16 -17.30 -8.74
CA CYS A 163 -0.15 -17.01 -7.72
C CYS A 163 0.37 -18.27 -7.02
N ASN A 164 -0.28 -19.43 -7.19
CA ASN A 164 0.01 -20.66 -6.42
C ASN A 164 0.06 -20.40 -4.90
N PRO A 165 -1.04 -19.89 -4.29
CA PRO A 165 -1.08 -19.58 -2.86
C PRO A 165 -0.83 -20.84 -2.02
N LEU A 166 -0.26 -20.65 -0.83
CA LEU A 166 0.11 -21.73 0.08
C LEU A 166 -1.05 -22.11 1.00
N VAL A 167 -1.89 -21.15 1.38
CA VAL A 167 -3.07 -21.35 2.23
C VAL A 167 -4.31 -20.81 1.54
N HIS A 168 -5.37 -21.62 1.54
CA HIS A 168 -6.60 -21.32 0.78
C HIS A 168 -7.77 -20.89 1.65
N LYS A 169 -7.74 -21.24 2.93
CA LYS A 169 -8.81 -20.96 3.90
C LYS A 169 -8.26 -20.16 5.06
N LEU A 170 -9.05 -19.23 5.59
CA LEU A 170 -8.67 -18.37 6.70
C LEU A 170 -8.39 -19.17 7.98
N MET A 171 -9.18 -20.19 8.28
CA MET A 171 -9.02 -21.11 9.41
C MET A 171 -7.73 -21.94 9.35
N ASN A 172 -7.13 -22.06 8.16
CA ASN A 172 -5.90 -22.81 7.95
C ASN A 172 -4.65 -21.93 8.09
N VAL A 173 -4.80 -20.64 8.40
CA VAL A 173 -3.67 -19.79 8.76
C VAL A 173 -3.25 -20.13 10.19
N GLY A 174 -2.07 -20.71 10.39
CA GLY A 174 -1.61 -21.22 11.68
C GLY A 174 -1.12 -20.13 12.65
N ASP A 175 -0.71 -18.95 12.16
CA ASP A 175 -0.38 -17.79 13.01
C ASP A 175 -1.12 -16.52 12.53
N PRO A 176 -2.45 -16.43 12.74
CA PRO A 176 -3.26 -15.37 12.15
C PRO A 176 -2.94 -13.97 12.69
N ALA A 177 -2.32 -13.86 13.86
CA ALA A 177 -1.84 -12.60 14.42
C ALA A 177 -0.52 -12.12 13.78
N ASN A 178 0.25 -13.00 13.14
CA ASN A 178 1.47 -12.61 12.44
C ASN A 178 1.42 -12.87 10.93
N THR A 179 0.25 -13.21 10.38
CA THR A 179 0.05 -13.32 8.93
C THR A 179 -0.87 -12.22 8.44
N PHE A 180 -0.37 -11.32 7.60
CA PHE A 180 -1.20 -10.29 7.00
C PHE A 180 -2.06 -10.84 5.85
N THR A 181 -3.27 -10.30 5.70
CA THR A 181 -4.17 -10.55 4.57
C THR A 181 -4.05 -9.46 3.52
N PHE A 182 -3.95 -8.20 3.96
CA PHE A 182 -3.69 -7.04 3.11
C PHE A 182 -2.60 -6.15 3.73
N ALA A 183 -1.80 -5.49 2.90
CA ALA A 183 -0.80 -4.55 3.36
C ALA A 183 -0.77 -3.29 2.48
N ASP A 184 -0.25 -2.19 3.04
CA ASP A 184 0.21 -1.05 2.26
C ASP A 184 1.35 -1.52 1.35
N GLU A 185 1.20 -1.31 0.04
CA GLU A 185 2.28 -1.45 -0.92
C GLU A 185 2.72 -0.08 -1.45
N GLY A 186 4.03 0.05 -1.69
CA GLY A 186 4.68 1.30 -2.05
C GLY A 186 4.80 1.48 -3.55
N PRO A 187 4.86 2.72 -4.06
CA PRO A 187 5.01 2.96 -5.49
C PRO A 187 6.47 2.95 -5.95
N PHE A 188 7.45 2.65 -5.08
CA PHE A 188 8.87 2.85 -5.38
C PHE A 188 9.64 1.55 -5.36
N VAL A 189 10.70 1.51 -6.16
CA VAL A 189 11.69 0.43 -6.16
C VAL A 189 12.96 0.92 -5.52
N GLU A 190 13.45 0.14 -4.55
CA GLU A 190 14.75 0.37 -3.93
C GLU A 190 15.71 -0.75 -4.33
N PRO A 191 16.77 -0.43 -5.09
CA PRO A 191 17.78 -1.39 -5.46
C PRO A 191 18.29 -2.18 -4.25
N GLY A 192 18.19 -3.50 -4.35
CA GLY A 192 18.59 -4.44 -3.30
C GLY A 192 17.49 -4.82 -2.30
N PHE A 193 16.38 -4.08 -2.21
CA PHE A 193 15.27 -4.41 -1.30
C PHE A 193 14.05 -4.99 -2.00
N ASN A 194 13.71 -4.48 -3.18
CA ASN A 194 12.60 -4.97 -3.99
C ASN A 194 12.90 -4.76 -5.47
N THR A 195 12.24 -5.54 -6.33
CA THR A 195 12.34 -5.41 -7.78
C THR A 195 11.04 -4.99 -8.43
N GLN A 196 10.02 -4.66 -7.64
CA GLN A 196 8.71 -4.18 -8.07
C GLN A 196 8.15 -3.23 -7.00
N GLY A 197 7.61 -2.09 -7.44
CA GLY A 197 6.64 -1.34 -6.65
C GLY A 197 5.23 -1.74 -7.07
N LEU A 198 4.20 -1.07 -6.54
CA LEU A 198 2.79 -1.42 -6.80
C LEU A 198 2.48 -1.65 -8.28
N ASN A 199 2.37 -2.89 -8.68
CA ASN A 199 2.20 -3.29 -10.07
C ASN A 199 1.02 -4.24 -10.26
N ASP A 200 0.41 -4.77 -9.20
CA ASP A 200 -0.85 -5.50 -9.27
C ASP A 200 -1.57 -5.41 -7.92
N THR A 201 -2.39 -6.40 -7.59
CA THR A 201 -3.20 -6.42 -6.37
C THR A 201 -2.71 -7.45 -5.35
N ALA A 202 -1.54 -8.04 -5.60
CA ALA A 202 -0.95 -9.15 -4.86
C ALA A 202 0.49 -8.80 -4.43
N LEU A 203 0.75 -8.82 -3.13
CA LEU A 203 2.07 -8.63 -2.58
C LEU A 203 2.81 -9.96 -2.56
N PHE A 204 3.82 -10.10 -3.42
CA PHE A 204 4.73 -11.24 -3.49
C PHE A 204 6.06 -10.90 -2.84
N PRO A 205 6.37 -11.37 -1.61
CA PRO A 205 7.74 -11.31 -1.14
C PRO A 205 8.71 -12.00 -2.11
N VAL A 206 8.27 -13.11 -2.71
CA VAL A 206 9.03 -13.89 -3.71
C VAL A 206 8.11 -14.35 -4.83
N TRP A 207 8.55 -14.19 -6.08
CA TRP A 207 7.89 -14.73 -7.27
C TRP A 207 8.80 -15.73 -8.02
N PRO A 208 8.29 -16.92 -8.39
CA PRO A 208 6.96 -17.45 -8.07
C PRO A 208 6.85 -17.87 -6.60
N SER A 209 5.64 -17.82 -6.03
CA SER A 209 5.39 -18.17 -4.61
C SER A 209 5.82 -19.59 -4.22
N SER A 210 5.96 -20.49 -5.20
CA SER A 210 6.50 -21.84 -5.03
C SER A 210 7.96 -21.88 -4.58
N GLU A 211 8.73 -20.80 -4.74
CA GLU A 211 10.11 -20.73 -4.25
C GLU A 211 10.19 -20.44 -2.75
N ALA A 212 9.17 -19.80 -2.17
CA ALA A 212 9.17 -19.35 -0.79
C ALA A 212 9.47 -20.47 0.25
N PRO A 213 8.92 -21.70 0.14
CA PRO A 213 9.27 -22.80 1.05
C PRO A 213 10.78 -23.12 1.06
N THR A 214 11.45 -23.05 -0.10
CA THR A 214 12.88 -23.34 -0.19
C THR A 214 13.75 -22.30 0.51
N TRP A 215 13.30 -21.04 0.54
CA TRP A 215 13.99 -19.98 1.28
C TRP A 215 13.84 -20.17 2.79
N VAL A 216 12.65 -20.57 3.25
CA VAL A 216 12.40 -20.90 4.66
C VAL A 216 13.27 -22.07 5.11
N GLU A 217 13.35 -23.13 4.29
CA GLU A 217 14.20 -24.29 4.56
C GLU A 217 15.68 -23.89 4.67
N ARG A 218 16.19 -23.10 3.71
CA ARG A 218 17.58 -22.64 3.70
C ARG A 218 17.94 -21.75 4.90
N MET A 219 17.01 -20.91 5.35
CA MET A 219 17.24 -19.98 6.45
C MET A 219 16.81 -20.55 7.82
N GLY A 220 16.23 -21.75 7.85
CA GLY A 220 15.70 -22.43 9.03
C GLY A 220 14.45 -21.79 9.65
N SER A 221 14.06 -20.59 9.21
CA SER A 221 12.91 -19.84 9.71
C SER A 221 12.53 -18.72 8.76
N ALA A 222 11.23 -18.48 8.57
CA ALA A 222 10.73 -17.34 7.79
C ALA A 222 11.16 -15.98 8.37
N TRP A 223 11.44 -15.87 9.67
CA TRP A 223 11.94 -14.63 10.30
C TRP A 223 13.38 -14.28 9.92
N ASN A 224 14.12 -15.26 9.39
CA ASN A 224 15.48 -15.06 8.91
C ASN A 224 15.52 -14.64 7.43
N VAL A 225 14.38 -14.73 6.73
CA VAL A 225 14.26 -14.30 5.33
C VAL A 225 13.92 -12.81 5.30
N LYS A 226 14.87 -11.99 4.85
CA LYS A 226 14.77 -10.53 4.87
C LYS A 226 15.16 -9.91 3.53
N PRO A 227 14.50 -8.83 3.09
CA PRO A 227 14.94 -8.07 1.93
C PRO A 227 16.22 -7.30 2.22
N GLY A 228 16.93 -6.90 1.17
CA GLY A 228 18.17 -6.12 1.28
C GLY A 228 19.38 -6.85 0.67
N PRO A 229 20.51 -6.14 0.51
CA PRO A 229 21.72 -6.67 -0.13
C PRO A 229 22.36 -7.84 0.64
N GLU A 230 22.10 -7.94 1.94
CA GLU A 230 22.56 -9.05 2.80
C GLU A 230 21.50 -10.17 2.93
N GLY A 231 20.35 -10.01 2.29
CA GLY A 231 19.24 -10.95 2.29
C GLY A 231 19.48 -12.19 1.43
N ILE A 232 18.62 -13.19 1.60
CA ILE A 232 18.59 -14.35 0.71
C ILE A 232 17.82 -13.98 -0.55
N GLY A 233 18.50 -13.97 -1.70
CA GLY A 233 17.87 -13.78 -3.00
C GLY A 233 17.32 -12.37 -3.22
N THR A 234 16.32 -12.27 -4.09
CA THR A 234 15.77 -11.01 -4.57
C THR A 234 14.27 -10.97 -4.30
N PHE A 235 13.85 -9.99 -3.51
CA PHE A 235 12.43 -9.78 -3.21
C PHE A 235 11.74 -9.10 -4.37
N THR A 236 10.52 -9.56 -4.69
CA THR A 236 9.69 -8.92 -5.72
C THR A 236 9.03 -7.69 -5.14
N ASP A 237 8.12 -7.89 -4.18
CA ASP A 237 7.38 -6.86 -3.48
C ASP A 237 7.74 -6.85 -1.99
N ILE A 238 7.52 -5.70 -1.36
CA ILE A 238 7.71 -5.51 0.06
C ILE A 238 6.56 -4.70 0.64
N ILE A 239 6.28 -4.91 1.92
CA ILE A 239 5.43 -4.01 2.70
C ILE A 239 6.02 -2.60 2.58
N ALA A 240 5.17 -1.63 2.27
CA ALA A 240 5.60 -0.26 2.08
C ALA A 240 6.31 0.28 3.32
N GLY A 241 7.22 1.23 3.16
CA GLY A 241 7.86 1.92 4.28
C GLY A 241 7.65 3.42 4.26
N PHE A 242 6.50 3.90 3.80
CA PHE A 242 6.30 5.35 3.64
C PHE A 242 5.70 6.08 4.85
N HIS A 243 5.15 5.37 5.85
CA HIS A 243 4.65 6.03 7.05
C HIS A 243 5.78 6.33 8.02
N ASN A 244 5.83 7.58 8.50
CA ASN A 244 6.89 8.06 9.40
C ASN A 244 8.30 7.85 8.83
N ALA A 245 8.43 7.86 7.49
CA ALA A 245 9.71 7.69 6.82
C ALA A 245 10.65 8.88 7.08
N PRO A 246 11.96 8.65 7.34
CA PRO A 246 12.93 9.72 7.54
C PRO A 246 13.03 10.66 6.32
N SER A 247 13.35 11.93 6.57
CA SER A 247 13.65 12.87 5.49
C SER A 247 14.82 12.37 4.64
N GLY A 248 14.64 12.32 3.32
CA GLY A 248 15.65 11.82 2.38
C GLY A 248 15.56 10.32 2.07
N ASN A 249 14.86 9.52 2.88
CA ASN A 249 14.54 8.13 2.57
C ASN A 249 13.04 7.89 2.73
N ARG A 250 12.30 8.02 1.63
CA ARG A 250 10.82 7.99 1.59
C ARG A 250 10.21 6.62 1.87
N ILE A 251 11.02 5.58 2.03
CA ILE A 251 10.60 4.18 2.13
C ILE A 251 11.23 3.43 3.31
N ALA A 252 12.02 4.12 4.16
CA ALA A 252 12.61 3.54 5.37
C ALA A 252 11.75 3.65 6.63
N GLY A 253 10.50 4.10 6.50
CA GLY A 253 9.49 4.07 7.55
C GLY A 253 8.80 2.71 7.66
N LYS A 254 7.50 2.74 7.97
CA LYS A 254 6.66 1.54 8.12
C LYS A 254 5.48 1.53 7.15
N GLY A 255 4.91 0.36 6.93
CA GLY A 255 3.67 0.13 6.22
C GLY A 255 2.62 -0.32 7.22
N ASN A 256 1.34 -0.22 6.89
CA ASN A 256 0.30 -0.84 7.71
C ASN A 256 -0.13 -2.17 7.09
N CYS A 257 -0.44 -3.13 7.95
CA CYS A 257 -0.90 -4.45 7.57
C CYS A 257 -2.20 -4.78 8.30
N ALA A 258 -3.17 -5.35 7.59
CA ALA A 258 -4.33 -6.02 8.14
C ALA A 258 -4.00 -7.50 8.34
N PHE A 259 -4.16 -8.00 9.56
CA PHE A 259 -3.83 -9.37 9.95
C PHE A 259 -5.03 -10.29 9.85
N ALA A 260 -4.77 -11.59 9.69
CA ALA A 260 -5.80 -12.61 9.51
C ALA A 260 -6.71 -12.76 10.75
N ASP A 261 -6.22 -12.43 11.95
CA ASP A 261 -7.02 -12.40 13.19
C ASP A 261 -7.94 -11.15 13.30
N GLY A 262 -7.77 -10.18 12.41
CA GLY A 262 -8.56 -8.97 12.33
C GLY A 262 -7.94 -7.70 12.93
N HIS A 263 -6.72 -7.74 13.45
CA HIS A 263 -6.06 -6.51 13.87
C HIS A 263 -5.36 -5.79 12.70
N VAL A 264 -5.00 -4.53 12.93
CA VAL A 264 -4.19 -3.75 11.97
C VAL A 264 -3.01 -3.19 12.75
N ALA A 265 -1.80 -3.38 12.25
CA ALA A 265 -0.60 -2.89 12.90
C ALA A 265 0.45 -2.44 11.86
N PRO A 266 1.34 -1.50 12.25
CA PRO A 266 2.43 -1.08 11.40
C PRO A 266 3.56 -2.12 11.38
N ALA A 267 4.01 -2.52 10.20
CA ALA A 267 5.10 -3.45 9.97
C ALA A 267 6.29 -2.78 9.28
N SER A 268 7.50 -3.29 9.52
CA SER A 268 8.67 -2.92 8.73
C SER A 268 8.66 -3.66 7.41
N ARG A 269 9.20 -3.05 6.36
CA ARG A 269 9.54 -3.77 5.12
C ARG A 269 10.43 -4.99 5.34
N MET A 270 11.26 -4.97 6.40
CA MET A 270 12.10 -6.12 6.77
C MET A 270 11.27 -7.35 7.18
N ASP A 271 10.02 -7.12 7.57
CA ASP A 271 9.08 -8.15 8.02
C ASP A 271 8.20 -8.66 6.87
N SER A 272 8.43 -8.23 5.62
CA SER A 272 7.57 -8.55 4.46
C SER A 272 7.40 -10.05 4.25
N PHE A 273 8.49 -10.82 4.30
CA PHE A 273 8.43 -12.27 4.14
C PHE A 273 7.80 -12.96 5.36
N PRO A 274 8.30 -12.78 6.61
CA PRO A 274 7.76 -13.51 7.74
C PRO A 274 6.29 -13.20 8.00
N LEU A 275 5.82 -11.97 7.73
CA LEU A 275 4.42 -11.61 7.92
C LEU A 275 3.53 -12.02 6.75
N ALA A 276 4.09 -12.28 5.57
CA ALA A 276 3.33 -12.89 4.47
C ALA A 276 3.21 -14.41 4.67
N TRP A 277 4.24 -15.05 5.23
CA TRP A 277 4.33 -16.50 5.34
C TRP A 277 3.19 -17.08 6.21
N PRO A 278 2.28 -17.89 5.64
CA PRO A 278 1.12 -18.41 6.35
C PRO A 278 1.51 -19.71 7.08
N ARG A 279 2.11 -19.55 8.27
CA ARG A 279 2.60 -20.66 9.12
C ARG A 279 1.55 -21.70 9.42
#